data_AF-A0AAU9XU43-F1
#
_entry.id   AF-A0AAU9XU43-F1
#
_cell.length_a   1.000
_cell.length_b   1.000
_cell.length_c   1.000
_cell.angle_alpha   90.00
_cell.angle_beta   90.00
_cell.angle_gamma   90.00
#
_symmetry.space_group_name_H-M   'P 1'
#
loop_
_entity.id
_entity.type
_entity.pdbx_description
1 polymer ?
#
loop_
_entity_poly.entity_id
_entity_poly.type
_entity_poly.pdbx_seq_one_letter_code
_entity_poly.pdbx_strand_id
1 'polypeptide(L)'
;MICRIGLRMVLLVASLFIVHLLSATTAKQCGTEYSIFGMMLTRHSFKTMKTSSAMECLHACREDVRCQSLNYVIGKDNCELNDRTNKAKPEHFVPDSFRYHLTRDKNRVPLGSIPELPAETCREIKLSEGYAISGNYWLNSIVNGKSLLAQCDMETEDVDECSADVQICGSNANCTNTNGSYYCSCHSGFTRSGKECVDIDECTAGVHTCLLGTATCINTIGSYNCSCNLGYVGDGRTSCYLCIYLFSLSECQNPASLTEANRKETFTGVGLCDNTLGPNWFRFQGAAGNKMAATCVPTNRCGTHATGWLNGVHPTVSEAIVTRQVCFNWSGGCCNWSINIQVRNCNGYFVYNISGTPPVHPCNLRYCGAD
;
A
#
# COMPACT_ATOMS: atom_id res chain seq x y z
N MET A 1 -17.23 -35.34 -85.68
CA MET A 1 -16.45 -34.48 -84.75
C MET A 1 -17.08 -34.32 -83.35
N ILE A 2 -18.30 -34.83 -83.10
CA ILE A 2 -19.04 -34.61 -81.85
C ILE A 2 -18.71 -35.64 -80.73
N CYS A 3 -18.18 -36.81 -81.06
CA CYS A 3 -17.90 -37.89 -80.09
C CYS A 3 -16.60 -37.70 -79.26
N ARG A 4 -15.60 -36.94 -79.76
CA ARG A 4 -14.35 -36.68 -79.02
C ARG A 4 -14.47 -35.57 -77.96
N ILE A 5 -15.50 -34.72 -78.05
CA ILE A 5 -15.74 -33.62 -77.10
C ILE A 5 -16.47 -34.16 -75.86
N GLY A 6 -17.43 -35.08 -76.03
CA GLY A 6 -18.13 -35.73 -74.93
C GLY A 6 -17.23 -36.53 -74.00
N LEU A 7 -16.26 -37.29 -74.55
CA LEU A 7 -15.32 -38.08 -73.72
C LEU A 7 -14.35 -37.19 -72.91
N ARG A 8 -13.89 -36.07 -73.49
CA ARG A 8 -13.04 -35.09 -72.78
C ARG A 8 -13.82 -34.34 -71.70
N MET A 9 -15.08 -34.00 -71.95
CA MET A 9 -15.94 -33.32 -70.97
C MET A 9 -16.33 -34.25 -69.83
N VAL A 10 -16.62 -35.52 -70.11
CA VAL A 10 -16.88 -36.56 -69.09
C VAL A 10 -15.64 -36.84 -68.24
N LEU A 11 -14.44 -36.91 -68.85
CA LEU A 11 -13.18 -37.06 -68.12
C LEU A 11 -12.86 -35.84 -67.23
N LEU A 12 -13.14 -34.62 -67.71
CA LEU A 12 -12.99 -33.38 -66.92
C LEU A 12 -13.96 -33.32 -65.75
N VAL A 13 -15.25 -33.63 -65.97
CA VAL A 13 -16.26 -33.66 -64.90
C VAL A 13 -15.97 -34.77 -63.90
N ALA A 14 -15.56 -35.97 -64.37
CA ALA A 14 -15.14 -37.06 -63.49
C ALA A 14 -13.88 -36.70 -62.69
N SER A 15 -12.91 -36.01 -63.30
CA SER A 15 -11.71 -35.55 -62.58
C SER A 15 -12.03 -34.47 -61.53
N LEU A 16 -12.94 -33.55 -61.82
CA LEU A 16 -13.44 -32.55 -60.86
C LEU A 16 -14.23 -33.21 -59.72
N PHE A 17 -15.06 -34.22 -60.03
CA PHE A 17 -15.79 -35.00 -59.02
C PHE A 17 -14.84 -35.83 -58.14
N ILE A 18 -13.82 -36.45 -58.72
CA ILE A 18 -12.79 -37.21 -57.98
C ILE A 18 -11.95 -36.25 -57.12
N VAL A 19 -11.61 -35.06 -57.60
CA VAL A 19 -10.95 -34.02 -56.79
C VAL A 19 -11.84 -33.55 -55.64
N HIS A 20 -13.14 -33.37 -55.87
CA HIS A 20 -14.08 -33.04 -54.79
C HIS A 20 -14.23 -34.17 -53.77
N LEU A 21 -14.36 -35.43 -54.21
CA LEU A 21 -14.41 -36.59 -53.32
C LEU A 21 -13.09 -36.78 -52.56
N LEU A 22 -11.93 -36.60 -53.21
CA LEU A 22 -10.62 -36.63 -52.56
C LEU A 22 -10.47 -35.50 -51.54
N SER A 23 -10.94 -34.28 -51.86
CA SER A 23 -10.92 -33.15 -50.92
C SER A 23 -11.82 -33.39 -49.70
N ALA A 24 -12.97 -34.05 -49.90
CA ALA A 24 -13.91 -34.38 -48.84
C ALA A 24 -13.43 -35.56 -47.96
N THR A 25 -12.75 -36.56 -48.53
CA THR A 25 -12.16 -37.67 -47.75
C THR A 25 -10.93 -37.21 -46.99
N THR A 26 -10.07 -36.35 -47.55
CA THR A 26 -8.94 -35.75 -46.82
C THR A 26 -9.40 -34.85 -45.68
N ALA A 27 -10.48 -34.07 -45.88
CA ALA A 27 -11.05 -33.23 -44.84
C ALA A 27 -11.64 -34.02 -43.67
N LYS A 28 -12.18 -35.23 -43.92
CA LYS A 28 -12.74 -36.12 -42.88
C LYS A 28 -11.66 -36.84 -42.06
N GLN A 29 -10.40 -36.82 -42.53
CA GLN A 29 -9.25 -37.50 -41.93
C GLN A 29 -8.38 -36.54 -41.10
N CYS A 30 -8.50 -35.23 -41.34
CA CYS A 30 -8.15 -34.19 -40.37
C CYS A 30 -9.25 -34.16 -39.29
N GLY A 31 -8.86 -34.00 -38.03
CA GLY A 31 -9.81 -33.78 -36.93
C GLY A 31 -10.57 -32.46 -37.11
N THR A 32 -11.19 -31.96 -36.05
CA THR A 32 -11.95 -30.69 -35.97
C THR A 32 -11.14 -29.40 -36.31
N GLU A 33 -10.01 -29.51 -37.00
CA GLU A 33 -9.11 -28.44 -37.43
C GLU A 33 -9.53 -27.94 -38.83
N TYR A 34 -10.28 -26.84 -38.91
CA TYR A 34 -10.57 -26.17 -40.18
C TYR A 34 -9.86 -24.82 -40.23
N SER A 35 -9.01 -24.62 -41.24
CA SER A 35 -8.45 -23.30 -41.55
C SER A 35 -9.55 -22.40 -42.11
N ILE A 36 -9.63 -21.16 -41.64
CA ILE A 36 -10.56 -20.15 -42.16
C ILE A 36 -9.76 -19.23 -43.09
N PHE A 37 -9.88 -19.48 -44.39
CA PHE A 37 -9.24 -18.65 -45.42
C PHE A 37 -9.88 -17.28 -45.52
N GLY A 38 -9.07 -16.25 -45.80
CA GLY A 38 -9.52 -14.88 -46.01
C GLY A 38 -9.78 -14.12 -44.73
N MET A 39 -9.34 -14.63 -43.58
CA MET A 39 -9.58 -14.05 -42.26
C MET A 39 -8.31 -14.08 -41.41
N MET A 40 -8.23 -13.16 -40.45
CA MET A 40 -7.17 -13.15 -39.44
C MET A 40 -7.68 -12.65 -38.08
N LEU A 41 -7.03 -13.09 -37.02
CA LEU A 41 -7.22 -12.53 -35.68
C LEU A 41 -6.20 -11.41 -35.44
N THR A 42 -6.68 -10.20 -35.16
CA THR A 42 -5.82 -9.03 -34.95
C THR A 42 -5.54 -8.79 -33.45
N ARG A 43 -4.50 -8.01 -33.13
CA ARG A 43 -4.12 -7.55 -31.77
C ARG A 43 -3.65 -8.62 -30.77
N HIS A 44 -3.90 -9.90 -31.06
CA HIS A 44 -3.57 -11.03 -30.20
C HIS A 44 -2.28 -11.76 -30.60
N SER A 45 -1.59 -11.27 -31.63
CA SER A 45 -0.32 -11.85 -32.07
C SER A 45 0.79 -11.52 -31.08
N PHE A 46 1.32 -12.52 -30.38
CA PHE A 46 2.40 -12.35 -29.40
C PHE A 46 3.77 -12.78 -29.93
N LYS A 47 3.81 -13.51 -31.06
CA LYS A 47 5.05 -13.94 -31.70
C LYS A 47 4.87 -14.00 -33.21
N THR A 48 5.85 -13.50 -33.94
CA THR A 48 5.90 -13.58 -35.41
C THR A 48 7.18 -14.29 -35.83
N MET A 49 7.08 -15.18 -36.82
CA MET A 49 8.22 -15.91 -37.36
C MET A 49 8.11 -16.12 -38.87
N LYS A 50 9.27 -16.24 -39.51
CA LYS A 50 9.36 -16.58 -40.93
C LYS A 50 9.31 -18.09 -41.12
N THR A 51 8.40 -18.56 -41.96
CA THR A 51 8.29 -19.96 -42.35
C THR A 51 7.52 -20.06 -43.66
N SER A 52 8.01 -20.90 -44.57
CA SER A 52 7.36 -21.23 -45.83
C SER A 52 6.30 -22.33 -45.71
N SER A 53 6.07 -22.84 -44.50
CA SER A 53 5.17 -23.96 -44.22
C SER A 53 4.16 -23.64 -43.13
N ALA A 54 2.88 -23.78 -43.50
CA ALA A 54 1.74 -23.86 -42.59
C ALA A 54 1.98 -24.78 -41.38
N MET A 55 2.63 -25.91 -41.64
CA MET A 55 2.85 -26.97 -40.66
C MET A 55 3.94 -26.61 -39.65
N GLU A 56 4.98 -25.90 -40.07
CA GLU A 56 6.01 -25.37 -39.16
C GLU A 56 5.41 -24.30 -38.25
N CYS A 57 4.53 -23.44 -38.79
CA CYS A 57 3.78 -22.47 -37.99
C CYS A 57 2.92 -23.16 -36.92
N LEU A 58 2.19 -24.22 -37.30
CA LEU A 58 1.39 -25.02 -36.37
C LEU A 58 2.25 -25.75 -35.33
N HIS A 59 3.40 -26.29 -35.73
CA HIS A 59 4.35 -26.91 -34.80
C HIS A 59 4.84 -25.88 -33.77
N ALA A 60 5.27 -24.70 -34.23
CA ALA A 60 5.69 -23.62 -33.34
C ALA A 60 4.57 -23.18 -32.38
N CYS A 61 3.32 -23.17 -32.84
CA CYS A 61 2.17 -22.94 -31.97
C CYS A 61 2.02 -24.03 -30.92
N ARG A 62 2.14 -25.31 -31.29
CA ARG A 62 1.99 -26.45 -30.37
C ARG A 62 3.05 -26.46 -29.26
N GLU A 63 4.26 -26.00 -29.57
CA GLU A 63 5.36 -25.92 -28.60
C GLU A 63 5.27 -24.73 -27.63
N ASP A 64 4.47 -23.70 -27.93
CA ASP A 64 4.27 -22.57 -27.00
C ASP A 64 2.92 -22.72 -26.27
N VAL A 65 2.97 -22.82 -24.95
CA VAL A 65 1.77 -23.01 -24.09
C VAL A 65 0.77 -21.85 -24.19
N ARG A 66 1.23 -20.67 -24.61
CA ARG A 66 0.37 -19.49 -24.77
C ARG A 66 -0.38 -19.50 -26.10
N CYS A 67 0.06 -20.29 -27.08
CA CYS A 67 -0.53 -20.25 -28.41
C CYS A 67 -1.90 -20.93 -28.43
N GLN A 68 -2.92 -20.15 -28.81
CA GLN A 68 -4.32 -20.57 -28.93
C GLN A 68 -4.77 -20.63 -30.39
N SER A 69 -4.21 -19.80 -31.25
CA SER A 69 -4.45 -19.82 -32.70
C SER A 69 -3.27 -19.21 -33.45
N LEU A 70 -3.30 -19.24 -34.78
CA LEU A 70 -2.28 -18.62 -35.61
C LEU A 70 -2.90 -17.96 -36.85
N ASN A 71 -2.22 -16.94 -37.38
CA ASN A 71 -2.47 -16.40 -38.72
C ASN A 71 -1.26 -16.74 -39.60
N TYR A 72 -1.49 -17.33 -40.76
CA TYR A 72 -0.43 -17.60 -41.73
C TYR A 72 -0.65 -16.76 -42.98
N VAL A 73 0.40 -16.07 -43.44
CA VAL A 73 0.38 -15.19 -44.61
C VAL A 73 0.84 -15.94 -45.85
N ILE A 74 -0.04 -16.05 -46.83
CA ILE A 74 0.22 -16.73 -48.09
C ILE A 74 1.18 -15.89 -48.94
N GLY A 75 2.27 -16.51 -49.40
CA GLY A 75 3.24 -15.89 -50.33
C GLY A 75 4.26 -14.94 -49.70
N LYS A 76 4.21 -14.69 -48.38
CA LYS A 76 5.22 -13.88 -47.65
C LYS A 76 5.99 -14.67 -46.57
N ASP A 77 5.75 -15.99 -46.51
CA ASP A 77 6.37 -16.92 -45.58
C ASP A 77 6.36 -16.39 -44.14
N ASN A 78 5.21 -15.91 -43.68
CA ASN A 78 5.07 -15.25 -42.38
C ASN A 78 3.98 -15.92 -41.54
N CYS A 79 4.31 -16.22 -40.29
CA CYS A 79 3.46 -16.86 -39.31
C CYS A 79 3.34 -15.97 -38.08
N GLU A 80 2.12 -15.75 -37.61
CA GLU A 80 1.81 -15.03 -36.38
C GLU A 80 1.10 -15.98 -35.43
N LEU A 81 1.67 -16.20 -34.24
CA LEU A 81 1.05 -16.97 -33.17
C LEU A 81 0.23 -16.03 -32.30
N ASN A 82 -1.01 -16.43 -32.03
CA ASN A 82 -1.97 -15.66 -31.26
C ASN A 82 -2.26 -16.32 -29.92
N ASP A 83 -2.42 -15.50 -28.88
CA ASP A 83 -2.73 -15.93 -27.51
C ASP A 83 -4.25 -16.06 -27.27
N ARG A 84 -5.06 -15.83 -28.31
CA ARG A 84 -6.52 -15.97 -28.30
C ARG A 84 -7.02 -16.74 -29.50
N THR A 85 -8.28 -17.16 -29.43
CA THR A 85 -9.02 -17.72 -30.55
C THR A 85 -10.01 -16.71 -31.10
N ASN A 86 -10.47 -16.93 -32.32
CA ASN A 86 -11.58 -16.17 -32.91
C ASN A 86 -12.89 -16.26 -32.13
N LYS A 87 -13.08 -17.31 -31.31
CA LYS A 87 -14.25 -17.42 -30.41
C LYS A 87 -14.10 -16.57 -29.16
N ALA A 88 -12.89 -16.51 -28.59
CA ALA A 88 -12.60 -15.67 -27.42
C ALA A 88 -12.76 -14.18 -27.74
N LYS A 89 -12.32 -13.77 -28.94
CA LYS A 89 -12.24 -12.38 -29.39
C LYS A 89 -12.85 -12.18 -30.79
N PRO A 90 -14.16 -12.42 -30.96
CA PRO A 90 -14.83 -12.34 -32.26
C PRO A 90 -14.74 -10.94 -32.90
N GLU A 91 -14.69 -9.88 -32.08
CA GLU A 91 -14.55 -8.49 -32.51
C GLU A 91 -13.21 -8.17 -33.19
N HIS A 92 -12.17 -8.97 -32.91
CA HIS A 92 -10.84 -8.81 -33.52
C HIS A 92 -10.61 -9.76 -34.70
N PHE A 93 -11.61 -10.58 -35.05
CA PHE A 93 -11.55 -11.53 -36.16
C PHE A 93 -12.07 -10.88 -37.44
N VAL A 94 -11.16 -10.44 -38.31
CA VAL A 94 -11.47 -9.57 -39.45
C VAL A 94 -11.03 -10.19 -40.78
N PRO A 95 -11.63 -9.77 -41.92
CA PRO A 95 -11.21 -10.23 -43.24
C PRO A 95 -9.79 -9.80 -43.63
N ASP A 96 -9.01 -10.71 -44.19
CA ASP A 96 -7.73 -10.48 -44.87
C ASP A 96 -7.52 -11.55 -45.94
N SER A 97 -7.59 -11.16 -47.22
CA SER A 97 -7.55 -12.06 -48.36
C SER A 97 -6.21 -12.81 -48.55
N PHE A 98 -5.14 -12.38 -47.88
CA PHE A 98 -3.81 -12.98 -47.99
C PHE A 98 -3.48 -13.92 -46.84
N ARG A 99 -4.44 -14.19 -45.95
CA ARG A 99 -4.20 -14.96 -44.73
C ARG A 99 -5.21 -16.08 -44.58
N TYR A 100 -4.80 -17.13 -43.88
CA TYR A 100 -5.76 -18.01 -43.23
C TYR A 100 -5.47 -18.08 -41.73
N HIS A 101 -6.56 -18.16 -40.98
CA HIS A 101 -6.54 -18.34 -39.54
C HIS A 101 -6.73 -19.82 -39.19
N LEU A 102 -6.02 -20.29 -38.17
CA LEU A 102 -6.16 -21.65 -37.66
C LEU A 102 -6.20 -21.62 -36.13
N THR A 103 -7.29 -22.16 -35.56
CA THR A 103 -7.39 -22.39 -34.12
C THR A 103 -6.66 -23.67 -33.75
N ARG A 104 -5.85 -23.65 -32.70
CA ARG A 104 -5.20 -24.84 -32.16
C ARG A 104 -6.26 -25.73 -31.49
N ASP A 105 -6.24 -27.02 -31.75
CA ASP A 105 -7.17 -27.99 -31.17
C ASP A 105 -6.47 -28.97 -30.21
N LYS A 106 -5.27 -29.44 -30.57
CA LYS A 106 -4.49 -30.42 -29.81
C LYS A 106 -3.63 -29.75 -28.75
N ASN A 107 -3.65 -30.31 -27.54
CA ASN A 107 -2.86 -29.88 -26.39
C ASN A 107 -2.99 -28.37 -26.14
N ARG A 108 -4.15 -27.77 -26.46
CA ARG A 108 -4.41 -26.36 -26.21
C ARG A 108 -4.63 -26.20 -24.71
N VAL A 109 -3.89 -25.29 -24.10
CA VAL A 109 -4.09 -24.92 -22.71
C VAL A 109 -5.38 -24.10 -22.61
N PRO A 110 -6.35 -24.45 -21.74
CA PRO A 110 -7.57 -23.67 -21.58
C PRO A 110 -7.28 -22.22 -21.19
N LEU A 111 -8.00 -21.26 -21.76
CA LEU A 111 -7.82 -19.84 -21.45
C LEU A 111 -8.10 -19.58 -19.96
N GLY A 112 -7.22 -18.84 -19.29
CA GLY A 112 -7.32 -18.52 -17.86
C GLY A 112 -6.86 -19.65 -16.93
N SER A 113 -6.34 -20.77 -17.43
CA SER A 113 -5.88 -21.89 -16.58
C SER A 113 -4.44 -21.73 -16.06
N ILE A 114 -3.62 -20.88 -16.70
CA ILE A 114 -2.23 -20.60 -16.31
C ILE A 114 -1.96 -19.09 -16.33
N PRO A 115 -1.01 -18.59 -15.52
CA PRO A 115 -0.70 -17.15 -15.42
C PRO A 115 -0.11 -16.55 -16.71
N GLU A 116 0.48 -17.37 -17.59
CA GLU A 116 0.99 -16.94 -18.89
C GLU A 116 -0.11 -16.81 -19.95
N LEU A 117 -1.28 -17.38 -19.69
CA LEU A 117 -2.47 -17.31 -20.55
C LEU A 117 -3.72 -16.86 -19.75
N PRO A 118 -3.68 -15.66 -19.15
CA PRO A 118 -4.78 -15.11 -18.39
C PRO A 118 -5.88 -14.58 -19.31
N ALA A 119 -7.13 -14.65 -18.87
CA ALA A 119 -8.26 -14.04 -19.56
C ALA A 119 -8.46 -12.58 -19.13
N GLU A 120 -9.27 -11.84 -19.87
CA GLU A 120 -9.74 -10.50 -19.50
C GLU A 120 -11.04 -10.56 -18.71
N THR A 121 -11.93 -11.52 -19.02
CA THR A 121 -13.23 -11.68 -18.37
C THR A 121 -13.64 -13.15 -18.26
N CYS A 122 -14.53 -13.50 -17.33
CA CYS A 122 -15.11 -14.85 -17.24
C CYS A 122 -15.88 -15.21 -18.52
N ARG A 123 -16.55 -14.23 -19.13
CA ARG A 123 -17.23 -14.36 -20.43
C ARG A 123 -16.29 -14.80 -21.54
N GLU A 124 -15.08 -14.24 -21.59
CA GLU A 124 -14.08 -14.61 -22.60
C GLU A 124 -13.69 -16.09 -22.50
N ILE A 125 -13.50 -16.59 -21.27
CA ILE A 125 -13.20 -18.01 -21.01
C ILE A 125 -14.34 -18.88 -21.53
N LYS A 126 -15.58 -18.54 -21.16
CA LYS A 126 -16.79 -19.27 -21.59
C LYS A 126 -16.93 -19.31 -23.11
N LEU A 127 -16.65 -18.20 -23.80
CA LEU A 127 -16.66 -18.14 -25.27
C LEU A 127 -15.52 -18.97 -25.89
N SER A 128 -14.32 -18.90 -25.32
CA SER A 128 -13.13 -19.63 -25.80
C SER A 128 -13.28 -21.15 -25.68
N GLU A 129 -13.79 -21.61 -24.54
CA GLU A 129 -13.85 -23.04 -24.22
C GLU A 129 -15.21 -23.66 -24.58
N GLY A 130 -16.25 -22.85 -24.78
CA GLY A 130 -17.62 -23.28 -25.07
C GLY A 130 -18.36 -23.85 -23.85
N TYR A 131 -17.62 -24.35 -22.86
CA TYR A 131 -18.10 -24.78 -21.55
C TYR A 131 -17.04 -24.46 -20.49
N ALA A 132 -17.46 -23.83 -19.40
CA ALA A 132 -16.62 -23.51 -18.26
C ALA A 132 -17.46 -23.61 -16.98
N ILE A 133 -16.81 -23.95 -15.86
CA ILE A 133 -17.44 -24.08 -14.54
C ILE A 133 -16.98 -22.96 -13.62
N SER A 134 -17.80 -22.56 -12.65
CA SER A 134 -17.39 -21.57 -11.65
C SER A 134 -16.18 -22.06 -10.86
N GLY A 135 -15.23 -21.17 -10.59
CA GLY A 135 -13.95 -21.53 -9.99
C GLY A 135 -12.88 -20.46 -10.20
N ASN A 136 -11.63 -20.79 -9.88
CA ASN A 136 -10.51 -19.86 -9.93
C ASN A 136 -9.85 -19.86 -11.31
N TYR A 137 -9.67 -18.67 -11.89
CA TYR A 137 -9.03 -18.45 -13.19
C TYR A 137 -8.06 -17.27 -13.12
N TRP A 138 -7.02 -17.31 -13.96
CA TRP A 138 -6.05 -16.23 -14.10
C TRP A 138 -6.62 -15.11 -14.97
N LEU A 139 -6.65 -13.89 -14.43
CA LEU A 139 -7.21 -12.70 -15.07
C LEU A 139 -6.22 -11.52 -15.09
N ASN A 140 -6.20 -10.77 -16.19
CA ASN A 140 -5.25 -9.65 -16.41
C ASN A 140 -5.72 -8.27 -15.95
N SER A 141 -7.03 -8.09 -15.79
CA SER A 141 -7.64 -6.75 -15.81
C SER A 141 -7.96 -6.16 -14.43
N ILE A 142 -7.54 -6.81 -13.33
CA ILE A 142 -8.01 -6.43 -11.99
C ILE A 142 -7.05 -5.44 -11.31
N VAL A 143 -5.71 -5.58 -11.47
CA VAL A 143 -4.75 -4.67 -10.84
C VAL A 143 -3.50 -4.44 -11.71
N ASN A 144 -3.40 -3.26 -12.35
CA ASN A 144 -2.17 -2.74 -13.00
C ASN A 144 -1.46 -3.72 -13.97
N GLY A 145 -2.22 -4.52 -14.73
CA GLY A 145 -1.66 -5.43 -15.74
C GLY A 145 -0.92 -6.64 -15.18
N LYS A 146 -1.05 -6.93 -13.89
CA LYS A 146 -0.60 -8.21 -13.32
C LYS A 146 -1.69 -9.26 -13.49
N SER A 147 -1.28 -10.46 -13.92
CA SER A 147 -2.15 -11.63 -13.87
C SER A 147 -2.36 -12.02 -12.41
N LEU A 148 -3.62 -12.15 -12.00
CA LEU A 148 -3.99 -12.63 -10.69
C LEU A 148 -5.05 -13.73 -10.79
N LEU A 149 -5.04 -14.62 -9.81
CA LEU A 149 -6.01 -15.69 -9.71
C LEU A 149 -7.26 -15.14 -9.03
N ALA A 150 -8.40 -15.19 -9.72
CA ALA A 150 -9.68 -14.65 -9.27
C ALA A 150 -10.78 -15.68 -9.42
N GLN A 151 -11.79 -15.61 -8.57
CA GLN A 151 -12.95 -16.49 -8.67
C GLN A 151 -13.92 -15.96 -9.72
N CYS A 152 -14.21 -16.75 -10.74
CA CYS A 152 -15.26 -16.51 -11.71
C CYS A 152 -16.51 -17.31 -11.33
N ASP A 153 -17.65 -16.63 -11.31
CA ASP A 153 -18.94 -17.28 -11.40
C ASP A 153 -19.37 -17.37 -12.87
N MET A 154 -19.41 -18.57 -13.43
CA MET A 154 -19.73 -18.79 -14.86
C MET A 154 -21.24 -18.72 -15.16
N GLU A 155 -22.08 -18.72 -14.13
CA GLU A 155 -23.54 -18.52 -14.27
C GLU A 155 -23.85 -17.05 -14.53
N THR A 156 -23.28 -16.16 -13.72
CA THR A 156 -23.44 -14.70 -13.83
C THR A 156 -22.40 -14.04 -14.72
N GLU A 157 -21.32 -14.75 -15.05
CA GLU A 157 -20.12 -14.25 -15.74
C GLU A 157 -19.38 -13.16 -14.95
N ASP A 158 -19.54 -13.18 -13.62
CA ASP A 158 -18.99 -12.23 -12.66
C ASP A 158 -17.63 -12.68 -12.10
N VAL A 159 -16.78 -11.70 -11.77
CA VAL A 159 -15.51 -11.92 -11.08
C VAL A 159 -15.67 -11.45 -9.64
N ASP A 160 -15.31 -12.28 -8.67
CA ASP A 160 -15.20 -11.80 -7.29
C ASP A 160 -13.88 -11.06 -7.10
N GLU A 161 -13.89 -9.73 -7.29
CA GLU A 161 -12.68 -8.93 -7.19
C GLU A 161 -12.15 -8.83 -5.75
N CYS A 162 -13.03 -9.02 -4.75
CA CYS A 162 -12.66 -9.00 -3.33
C CYS A 162 -11.83 -10.22 -2.93
N SER A 163 -12.14 -11.38 -3.52
CA SER A 163 -11.34 -12.60 -3.36
C SER A 163 -10.06 -12.58 -4.20
N ALA A 164 -10.05 -11.79 -5.27
CA ALA A 164 -8.96 -11.69 -6.22
C ALA A 164 -7.78 -10.84 -5.71
N ASP A 165 -8.05 -9.69 -5.09
CA ASP A 165 -7.05 -8.86 -4.42
C ASP A 165 -7.59 -8.27 -3.11
N VAL A 166 -7.06 -8.73 -1.98
CA VAL A 166 -7.41 -8.22 -0.64
C VAL A 166 -7.10 -6.72 -0.50
N GLN A 167 -6.16 -6.19 -1.26
CA GLN A 167 -5.77 -4.77 -1.22
C GLN A 167 -6.57 -3.89 -2.20
N ILE A 168 -7.56 -4.45 -2.92
CA ILE A 168 -8.31 -3.71 -3.94
C ILE A 168 -9.02 -2.47 -3.39
N CYS A 169 -9.47 -2.53 -2.13
CA CYS A 169 -10.12 -1.43 -1.44
C CYS A 169 -9.18 -0.56 -0.60
N GLY A 170 -7.88 -0.83 -0.63
CA GLY A 170 -6.89 -0.20 0.25
C GLY A 170 -7.00 -0.65 1.71
N SER A 171 -6.16 -0.07 2.55
CA SER A 171 -6.18 -0.31 4.00
C SER A 171 -7.40 0.36 4.66
N ASN A 172 -7.86 -0.20 5.78
CA ASN A 172 -9.00 0.30 6.58
C ASN A 172 -10.34 0.34 5.81
N ALA A 173 -10.55 -0.63 4.92
CA ALA A 173 -11.78 -0.77 4.15
C ALA A 173 -12.28 -2.21 4.13
N ASN A 174 -13.59 -2.39 3.99
CA ASN A 174 -14.24 -3.65 3.65
C ASN A 174 -14.57 -3.68 2.16
N CYS A 175 -14.30 -4.82 1.52
CA CYS A 175 -14.70 -5.10 0.15
C CYS A 175 -16.00 -5.92 0.14
N THR A 176 -16.91 -5.60 -0.78
CA THR A 176 -18.13 -6.36 -1.03
C THR A 176 -18.28 -6.59 -2.52
N ASN A 177 -18.28 -7.86 -2.95
CA ASN A 177 -18.49 -8.21 -4.35
C ASN A 177 -19.93 -7.94 -4.78
N THR A 178 -20.11 -7.49 -6.01
CA THR A 178 -21.41 -7.23 -6.64
C THR A 178 -21.41 -7.74 -8.07
N ASN A 179 -22.57 -8.10 -8.63
CA ASN A 179 -22.57 -8.61 -10.00
C ASN A 179 -22.08 -7.53 -10.99
N GLY A 180 -20.93 -7.78 -11.63
CA GLY A 180 -20.24 -6.92 -12.58
C GLY A 180 -19.30 -5.88 -11.95
N SER A 181 -19.12 -5.85 -10.63
CA SER A 181 -18.22 -4.89 -9.95
C SER A 181 -18.00 -5.23 -8.46
N TYR A 182 -17.33 -4.34 -7.73
CA TYR A 182 -17.22 -4.42 -6.28
C TYR A 182 -17.46 -3.05 -5.65
N TYR A 183 -17.87 -3.07 -4.39
CA TYR A 183 -18.03 -1.88 -3.57
C TYR A 183 -17.10 -1.93 -2.37
N CYS A 184 -16.30 -0.88 -2.21
CA CYS A 184 -15.49 -0.68 -1.02
C CYS A 184 -16.26 0.17 0.00
N SER A 185 -16.13 -0.09 1.29
CA SER A 185 -16.61 0.76 2.38
C SER A 185 -15.51 1.01 3.40
N CYS A 186 -15.31 2.24 3.86
CA CYS A 186 -14.29 2.52 4.87
C CYS A 186 -14.75 2.01 6.25
N HIS A 187 -13.79 1.55 7.06
CA HIS A 187 -14.04 1.22 8.46
C HIS A 187 -14.48 2.48 9.24
N SER A 188 -15.15 2.28 10.36
CA SER A 188 -15.53 3.38 11.28
C SER A 188 -14.30 4.20 11.68
N GLY A 189 -14.43 5.54 11.66
CA GLY A 189 -13.32 6.46 11.91
C GLY A 189 -12.51 6.84 10.66
N PHE A 190 -12.86 6.30 9.48
CA PHE A 190 -12.19 6.61 8.21
C PHE A 190 -13.16 7.15 7.17
N THR A 191 -12.64 8.00 6.27
CA THR A 191 -13.38 8.57 5.14
C THR A 191 -12.66 8.27 3.82
N ARG A 192 -13.42 8.24 2.72
CA ARG A 192 -12.88 7.91 1.40
C ARG A 192 -12.16 9.11 0.78
N SER A 193 -10.89 8.92 0.44
CA SER A 193 -10.09 9.86 -0.35
C SER A 193 -9.46 9.13 -1.54
N GLY A 194 -10.09 9.25 -2.71
CA GLY A 194 -9.70 8.47 -3.89
C GLY A 194 -9.92 6.96 -3.69
N LYS A 195 -8.84 6.17 -3.79
CA LYS A 195 -8.86 4.72 -3.56
C LYS A 195 -8.55 4.31 -2.12
N GLU A 196 -8.19 5.25 -1.25
CA GLU A 196 -7.77 4.95 0.12
C GLU A 196 -8.79 5.46 1.14
N CYS A 197 -8.84 4.78 2.28
CA CYS A 197 -9.59 5.23 3.45
C CYS A 197 -8.62 5.96 4.38
N VAL A 198 -8.84 7.26 4.53
CA VAL A 198 -8.02 8.15 5.36
C VAL A 198 -8.70 8.40 6.69
N ASP A 199 -7.89 8.53 7.73
CA ASP A 199 -8.34 8.83 9.08
C ASP A 199 -9.17 10.11 9.11
N ILE A 200 -10.30 10.09 9.84
CA ILE A 200 -11.09 11.28 10.11
C ILE A 200 -10.52 11.94 11.35
N ASP A 201 -9.95 13.13 11.22
CA ASP A 201 -9.57 13.92 12.39
C ASP A 201 -10.83 14.50 13.06
N GLU A 202 -11.36 13.79 14.07
CA GLU A 202 -12.58 14.22 14.74
C GLU A 202 -12.39 15.50 15.55
N CYS A 203 -11.15 15.82 15.93
CA CYS A 203 -10.78 17.04 16.64
C CYS A 203 -10.90 18.26 15.73
N THR A 204 -10.35 18.18 14.52
CA THR A 204 -10.44 19.26 13.53
C THR A 204 -11.83 19.35 12.90
N ALA A 205 -12.50 18.22 12.67
CA ALA A 205 -13.85 18.18 12.13
C ALA A 205 -14.93 18.62 13.14
N GLY A 206 -14.59 18.72 14.43
CA GLY A 206 -15.51 19.15 15.48
C GLY A 206 -16.64 18.15 15.77
N VAL A 207 -16.42 16.86 15.47
CA VAL A 207 -17.40 15.77 15.67
C VAL A 207 -17.10 14.91 16.90
N HIS A 208 -16.09 15.29 17.68
CA HIS A 208 -15.72 14.64 18.93
C HIS A 208 -16.72 14.89 20.07
N THR A 209 -16.76 14.01 21.06
CA THR A 209 -17.59 14.15 22.27
C THR A 209 -16.82 14.55 23.53
N CYS A 210 -15.59 15.07 23.39
CA CYS A 210 -14.82 15.57 24.53
C CYS A 210 -15.52 16.72 25.26
N LEU A 211 -15.32 16.78 26.59
CA LEU A 211 -15.98 17.77 27.45
C LEU A 211 -15.53 19.20 27.11
N LEU A 212 -16.47 20.05 26.72
CA LEU A 212 -16.16 21.42 26.33
C LEU A 212 -15.56 22.22 27.50
N GLY A 213 -14.49 22.96 27.21
CA GLY A 213 -13.83 23.88 28.15
C GLY A 213 -12.92 23.23 29.20
N THR A 214 -13.11 21.93 29.51
CA THR A 214 -12.33 21.23 30.54
C THR A 214 -11.60 19.98 30.04
N ALA A 215 -11.78 19.60 28.78
CA ALA A 215 -10.98 18.58 28.12
C ALA A 215 -10.48 19.06 26.74
N THR A 216 -9.35 18.51 26.31
CA THR A 216 -8.74 18.68 25.01
C THR A 216 -8.89 17.39 24.19
N CYS A 217 -9.27 17.53 22.93
CA CYS A 217 -9.33 16.43 21.97
C CYS A 217 -7.95 16.11 21.42
N ILE A 218 -7.63 14.82 21.28
CA ILE A 218 -6.39 14.31 20.69
C ILE A 218 -6.77 13.29 19.61
N ASN A 219 -6.45 13.60 18.36
CA ASN A 219 -6.75 12.71 17.24
C ASN A 219 -5.85 11.46 17.28
N THR A 220 -6.39 10.31 16.89
CA THR A 220 -5.67 9.04 16.79
C THR A 220 -6.09 8.29 15.52
N ILE A 221 -5.30 7.33 15.04
CA ILE A 221 -5.70 6.61 13.81
C ILE A 221 -6.95 5.76 14.09
N GLY A 222 -8.03 6.04 13.38
CA GLY A 222 -9.35 5.41 13.44
C GLY A 222 -10.25 5.89 14.57
N SER A 223 -9.83 6.89 15.36
CA SER A 223 -10.63 7.42 16.48
C SER A 223 -10.02 8.69 17.10
N TYR A 224 -10.53 9.10 18.26
CA TYR A 224 -9.94 10.18 19.06
C TYR A 224 -9.97 9.84 20.55
N ASN A 225 -9.10 10.50 21.29
CA ASN A 225 -9.10 10.47 22.75
C ASN A 225 -9.37 11.86 23.33
N CYS A 226 -9.88 11.90 24.56
CA CYS A 226 -10.13 13.13 25.29
C CYS A 226 -9.24 13.14 26.54
N SER A 227 -8.56 14.24 26.78
CA SER A 227 -7.71 14.42 27.95
C SER A 227 -8.18 15.63 28.75
N CYS A 228 -8.37 15.48 30.06
CA CYS A 228 -8.74 16.63 30.89
C CYS A 228 -7.65 17.71 30.85
N ASN A 229 -8.10 18.97 30.83
CA ASN A 229 -7.23 20.12 30.87
C ASN A 229 -6.48 20.19 32.21
N LEU A 230 -5.41 20.99 32.25
CA LEU A 230 -4.56 21.11 33.42
C LEU A 230 -5.35 21.43 34.70
N GLY A 231 -5.08 20.68 35.77
CA GLY A 231 -5.76 20.82 37.06
C GLY A 231 -7.05 20.00 37.20
N TYR A 232 -7.49 19.33 36.14
CA TYR A 232 -8.65 18.44 36.14
C TYR A 232 -8.23 16.98 36.02
N VAL A 233 -9.03 16.08 36.59
CA VAL A 233 -8.86 14.63 36.52
C VAL A 233 -10.19 14.00 36.11
N GLY A 234 -10.14 12.94 35.30
CA GLY A 234 -11.32 12.24 34.81
C GLY A 234 -11.05 11.56 33.47
N ASP A 235 -12.12 11.20 32.78
CA ASP A 235 -12.09 10.46 31.50
C ASP A 235 -12.09 11.37 30.26
N GLY A 236 -12.22 12.69 30.45
CA GLY A 236 -12.26 13.66 29.34
C GLY A 236 -13.55 13.67 28.51
N ARG A 237 -14.45 12.69 28.71
CA ARG A 237 -15.68 12.50 27.92
C ARG A 237 -16.94 12.80 28.71
N THR A 238 -17.02 12.26 29.93
CA THR A 238 -18.19 12.43 30.82
C THR A 238 -17.83 13.25 32.05
N SER A 239 -16.58 13.21 32.49
CA SER A 239 -16.13 13.88 33.70
C SER A 239 -14.72 14.44 33.57
N CYS A 240 -14.59 15.71 33.94
CA CYS A 240 -13.35 16.33 34.33
C CYS A 240 -13.65 17.16 35.58
N TYR A 241 -13.16 16.71 36.74
CA TYR A 241 -13.35 17.43 38.00
C TYR A 241 -12.04 18.04 38.46
N LEU A 242 -12.16 19.21 39.07
CA LEU A 242 -11.02 19.94 39.60
C LEU A 242 -10.35 19.10 40.70
N CYS A 243 -9.08 18.75 40.53
CA CYS A 243 -8.34 18.01 41.54
C CYS A 243 -7.77 18.98 42.58
N ILE A 244 -8.54 19.24 43.64
CA ILE A 244 -8.18 20.20 44.71
C ILE A 244 -6.89 19.78 45.45
N TYR A 245 -6.51 18.50 45.42
CA TYR A 245 -5.25 17.99 45.94
C TYR A 245 -4.02 18.39 45.11
N LEU A 246 -4.18 18.81 43.84
CA LEU A 246 -3.11 19.45 43.08
C LEU A 246 -2.95 20.94 43.48
N PHE A 247 -4.02 21.57 43.99
CA PHE A 247 -4.00 22.96 44.46
C PHE A 247 -3.35 23.15 45.84
N SER A 248 -3.07 22.10 46.60
CA SER A 248 -2.30 22.19 47.85
C SER A 248 -0.78 22.09 47.65
N LEU A 249 -0.32 21.89 46.40
CA LEU A 249 1.09 21.77 46.05
C LEU A 249 1.59 23.12 45.52
N SER A 250 2.06 23.98 46.44
CA SER A 250 2.57 25.32 46.14
C SER A 250 3.59 25.35 44.97
N GLU A 251 4.40 24.29 44.85
CA GLU A 251 5.41 24.09 43.82
C GLU A 251 4.85 23.86 42.41
N CYS A 252 3.62 23.35 42.29
CA CYS A 252 2.94 23.12 41.02
C CYS A 252 2.08 24.33 40.59
N GLN A 253 1.76 25.27 41.49
CA GLN A 253 0.87 26.37 41.15
C GLN A 253 1.53 27.41 40.27
N ASN A 254 2.72 27.89 40.65
CA ASN A 254 3.41 28.99 39.97
C ASN A 254 4.94 28.77 39.88
N PRO A 255 5.41 27.66 39.27
CA PRO A 255 6.83 27.50 39.01
C PRO A 255 7.30 28.54 37.99
N ALA A 256 8.51 29.06 38.19
CA ALA A 256 9.14 29.95 37.22
C ALA A 256 9.43 29.19 35.91
N SER A 257 9.14 29.81 34.77
CA SER A 257 9.29 29.15 33.47
C SER A 257 10.68 29.36 32.88
N LEU A 258 11.31 28.26 32.45
CA LEU A 258 12.50 28.24 31.62
C LEU A 258 12.05 28.07 30.16
N THR A 259 12.05 29.16 29.40
CA THR A 259 11.46 29.20 28.06
C THR A 259 12.45 29.51 26.94
N GLU A 260 13.69 29.89 27.29
CA GLU A 260 14.66 30.35 26.32
C GLU A 260 15.03 29.23 25.34
N ALA A 261 14.91 29.48 24.02
CA ALA A 261 15.25 28.50 22.98
C ALA A 261 16.68 27.97 23.09
N ASN A 262 17.59 28.80 23.60
CA ASN A 262 18.97 28.43 23.84
C ASN A 262 19.16 27.40 24.96
N ARG A 263 18.12 26.99 25.71
CA ARG A 263 18.17 25.91 26.71
C ARG A 263 17.89 24.53 26.12
N LYS A 264 17.44 24.43 24.87
CA LYS A 264 17.15 23.15 24.23
C LYS A 264 18.43 22.33 24.07
N GLU A 265 18.38 21.03 24.33
CA GLU A 265 19.53 20.11 24.21
C GLU A 265 20.12 20.05 22.78
N THR A 266 19.34 20.40 21.76
CA THR A 266 19.78 20.48 20.36
C THR A 266 20.40 21.83 20.01
N PHE A 267 20.22 22.87 20.82
CA PHE A 267 20.77 24.19 20.56
C PHE A 267 22.29 24.17 20.71
N THR A 268 22.99 24.72 19.70
CA THR A 268 24.45 24.84 19.71
C THR A 268 24.87 26.25 20.08
N GLY A 269 25.80 26.37 21.03
CA GLY A 269 26.25 27.66 21.56
C GLY A 269 26.81 27.50 22.97
N VAL A 270 27.62 28.47 23.40
CA VAL A 270 28.33 28.47 24.69
C VAL A 270 28.31 29.87 25.30
N GLY A 271 28.75 29.98 26.57
CA GLY A 271 28.95 31.27 27.24
C GLY A 271 27.86 31.70 28.22
N LEU A 272 26.83 30.86 28.44
CA LEU A 272 25.80 31.07 29.46
C LEU A 272 25.98 30.08 30.61
N CYS A 273 25.47 30.42 31.80
CA CYS A 273 25.48 29.53 32.95
C CYS A 273 24.36 29.85 33.96
N ASP A 274 24.08 28.91 34.87
CA ASP A 274 22.96 28.98 35.83
C ASP A 274 23.43 29.05 37.30
N ASN A 275 24.64 29.53 37.61
CA ASN A 275 25.11 29.62 39.01
C ASN A 275 24.25 30.53 39.90
N THR A 276 23.54 31.49 39.32
CA THR A 276 22.60 32.39 40.03
C THR A 276 21.14 31.99 39.85
N LEU A 277 20.84 30.82 39.27
CA LEU A 277 19.46 30.38 39.02
C LEU A 277 18.82 29.85 40.31
N GLY A 278 17.80 30.53 40.83
CA GLY A 278 17.09 30.13 42.06
C GLY A 278 17.65 30.80 43.33
N PRO A 279 17.24 30.36 44.54
CA PRO A 279 16.39 29.20 44.84
C PRO A 279 14.93 29.38 44.42
N ASN A 280 14.38 28.50 43.58
CA ASN A 280 12.95 28.45 43.26
C ASN A 280 12.56 27.12 42.58
N TRP A 281 11.25 26.87 42.44
CA TRP A 281 10.71 25.84 41.55
C TRP A 281 10.65 26.34 40.12
N PHE A 282 11.21 25.58 39.19
CA PHE A 282 11.25 25.89 37.78
C PHE A 282 10.58 24.80 36.93
N ARG A 283 10.05 25.16 35.76
CA ARG A 283 9.59 24.21 34.74
C ARG A 283 10.15 24.56 33.36
N PHE A 284 10.48 23.55 32.57
CA PHE A 284 10.75 23.74 31.14
C PHE A 284 9.42 23.90 30.40
N GLN A 285 9.34 24.89 29.52
CA GLN A 285 8.18 25.11 28.66
C GLN A 285 8.57 25.81 27.36
N GLY A 286 7.79 25.62 26.30
CA GLY A 286 7.99 26.35 25.03
C GLY A 286 9.25 25.91 24.31
N ALA A 287 10.03 26.87 23.81
CA ALA A 287 11.19 26.58 22.96
C ALA A 287 12.33 25.84 23.70
N ALA A 288 12.36 25.89 25.03
CA ALA A 288 13.32 25.15 25.84
C ALA A 288 13.01 23.64 25.94
N GLY A 289 11.80 23.21 25.55
CA GLY A 289 11.28 21.85 25.74
C GLY A 289 10.24 21.77 26.86
N ASN A 290 9.76 20.56 27.16
CA ASN A 290 8.74 20.30 28.18
C ASN A 290 9.28 19.68 29.48
N LYS A 291 10.56 19.26 29.51
CA LYS A 291 11.23 18.65 30.66
C LYS A 291 12.75 18.83 30.60
N MET A 292 13.47 18.54 31.69
CA MET A 292 14.93 18.47 31.68
C MET A 292 15.37 17.26 30.85
N ALA A 293 16.48 17.35 30.13
CA ALA A 293 17.02 16.19 29.43
C ALA A 293 17.28 15.04 30.43
N ALA A 294 16.80 13.83 30.11
CA ALA A 294 16.97 12.62 30.95
C ALA A 294 18.14 11.72 30.49
N THR A 295 18.84 12.15 29.44
CA THR A 295 19.97 11.46 28.85
C THR A 295 21.15 12.43 28.79
N CYS A 296 22.36 11.88 28.73
CA CYS A 296 23.58 12.68 28.68
C CYS A 296 23.61 13.57 27.44
N VAL A 297 23.48 14.88 27.66
CA VAL A 297 23.54 15.89 26.59
C VAL A 297 24.99 16.17 26.23
N PRO A 298 25.41 16.10 24.95
CA PRO A 298 26.77 16.43 24.52
C PRO A 298 27.22 17.83 24.95
N THR A 299 28.51 18.04 25.19
CA THR A 299 29.09 19.35 25.53
C THR A 299 28.80 20.41 24.46
N ASN A 300 28.87 21.69 24.82
CA ASN A 300 28.60 22.82 23.91
C ASN A 300 27.18 22.79 23.33
N ARG A 301 26.22 22.43 24.18
CA ARG A 301 24.78 22.45 23.92
C ARG A 301 24.06 23.30 24.96
N CYS A 302 22.80 23.59 24.70
CA CYS A 302 21.93 24.40 25.56
C CYS A 302 22.59 25.72 26.02
N GLY A 303 23.43 26.32 25.16
CA GLY A 303 24.05 27.62 25.38
C GLY A 303 25.21 27.61 26.38
N THR A 304 25.72 26.44 26.76
CA THR A 304 26.76 26.30 27.77
C THR A 304 27.86 25.32 27.34
N HIS A 305 29.03 25.42 27.97
CA HIS A 305 30.11 24.46 27.77
C HIS A 305 29.84 23.13 28.49
N ALA A 306 29.38 23.17 29.76
CA ALA A 306 29.05 22.00 30.59
C ALA A 306 27.54 21.82 30.71
N THR A 307 27.02 20.75 30.11
CA THR A 307 25.59 20.53 29.88
C THR A 307 24.95 19.69 30.98
N GLY A 308 23.97 20.27 31.66
CA GLY A 308 23.24 19.65 32.77
C GLY A 308 22.07 18.80 32.29
N TRP A 309 21.97 17.57 32.80
CA TRP A 309 20.90 16.62 32.50
C TRP A 309 20.56 15.80 33.75
N LEU A 310 19.31 15.34 33.84
CA LEU A 310 18.80 14.54 34.94
C LEU A 310 19.36 13.12 34.85
N ASN A 311 20.14 12.70 35.85
CA ASN A 311 20.69 11.35 35.92
C ASN A 311 19.63 10.37 36.43
N GLY A 312 18.80 9.87 35.51
CA GLY A 312 17.75 8.89 35.76
C GLY A 312 16.42 9.27 35.13
N VAL A 313 15.36 8.55 35.53
CA VAL A 313 14.00 8.80 35.05
C VAL A 313 13.32 9.90 35.83
N HIS A 314 12.42 10.63 35.16
CA HIS A 314 11.53 11.56 35.83
C HIS A 314 10.54 10.81 36.72
N PRO A 315 10.11 11.37 37.87
CA PRO A 315 9.18 10.70 38.76
C PRO A 315 7.80 10.48 38.14
N THR A 316 7.12 9.45 38.60
CA THR A 316 5.68 9.25 38.41
C THR A 316 4.88 10.16 39.34
N VAL A 317 3.59 10.36 39.05
CA VAL A 317 2.70 11.20 39.88
C VAL A 317 2.56 10.68 41.31
N SER A 318 2.70 9.35 41.53
CA SER A 318 2.59 8.73 42.85
C SER A 318 3.83 8.88 43.72
N GLU A 319 4.99 9.21 43.16
CA GLU A 319 6.26 9.30 43.91
C GLU A 319 6.44 10.61 44.70
N ALA A 320 5.48 11.54 44.63
CA ALA A 320 5.52 12.85 45.29
C ALA A 320 6.80 13.66 44.93
N ILE A 321 7.45 14.33 45.90
CA ILE A 321 8.74 15.00 45.70
C ILE A 321 9.84 13.97 45.87
N VAL A 322 10.64 13.77 44.83
CA VAL A 322 11.82 12.90 44.87
C VAL A 322 13.09 13.71 44.75
N THR A 323 14.17 13.22 45.35
CA THR A 323 15.51 13.75 45.10
C THR A 323 16.09 13.07 43.87
N ARG A 324 16.59 13.85 42.91
CA ARG A 324 17.29 13.36 41.72
C ARG A 324 18.63 14.06 41.57
N GLN A 325 19.61 13.32 41.07
CA GLN A 325 20.91 13.88 40.74
C GLN A 325 20.85 14.50 39.34
N VAL A 326 21.32 15.73 39.19
CA VAL A 326 21.65 16.32 37.89
C VAL A 326 23.15 16.20 37.69
N CYS A 327 23.53 15.65 36.55
CA CYS A 327 24.91 15.52 36.12
C CYS A 327 25.24 16.57 35.07
N PHE A 328 26.47 17.09 35.10
CA PHE A 328 26.98 18.03 34.10
C PHE A 328 28.09 17.35 33.29
N ASN A 329 27.89 17.27 31.98
CA ASN A 329 28.83 16.66 31.04
C ASN A 329 29.94 17.66 30.67
N TRP A 330 31.20 17.20 30.68
CA TRP A 330 32.38 17.94 30.24
C TRP A 330 33.36 17.04 29.47
N SER A 331 34.49 17.58 29.01
CA SER A 331 35.58 16.80 28.42
C SER A 331 36.09 15.75 29.42
N GLY A 332 35.60 14.52 29.30
CA GLY A 332 35.97 13.39 30.14
C GLY A 332 34.81 12.51 30.62
N GLY A 333 33.55 12.92 30.47
CA GLY A 333 32.41 12.06 30.79
C GLY A 333 31.08 12.78 31.02
N CYS A 334 30.02 11.99 31.16
CA CYS A 334 28.66 12.53 31.29
C CYS A 334 28.32 13.17 32.65
N CYS A 335 29.15 12.99 33.68
CA CYS A 335 28.87 13.46 35.04
C CYS A 335 30.16 13.93 35.74
N ASN A 336 30.80 14.97 35.21
CA ASN A 336 32.01 15.56 35.81
C ASN A 336 31.68 16.33 37.10
N TRP A 337 30.53 16.99 37.12
CA TRP A 337 29.96 17.63 38.29
C TRP A 337 28.53 17.18 38.49
N SER A 338 28.05 17.22 39.72
CA SER A 338 26.67 16.88 40.02
C SER A 338 26.10 17.68 41.17
N ILE A 339 24.78 17.83 41.18
CA ILE A 339 24.02 18.40 42.27
C ILE A 339 22.72 17.60 42.45
N ASN A 340 22.28 17.43 43.69
CA ASN A 340 20.97 16.84 43.96
C ASN A 340 19.92 17.95 44.02
N ILE A 341 18.82 17.74 43.30
CA ILE A 341 17.66 18.63 43.28
C ILE A 341 16.41 17.87 43.69
N GLN A 342 15.38 18.60 44.10
CA GLN A 342 14.05 18.04 44.27
C GLN A 342 13.28 18.13 42.95
N VAL A 343 12.57 17.07 42.59
CA VAL A 343 11.77 16.97 41.37
C VAL A 343 10.39 16.44 41.72
N ARG A 344 9.35 17.04 41.13
CA ARG A 344 7.97 16.58 41.26
C ARG A 344 7.32 16.47 39.89
N ASN A 345 6.50 15.45 39.70
CA ASN A 345 5.57 15.33 38.58
C ASN A 345 4.22 15.95 38.96
N CYS A 346 3.86 17.07 38.34
CA CYS A 346 2.63 17.83 38.59
C CYS A 346 1.48 17.39 37.68
N ASN A 347 1.43 16.09 37.34
CA ASN A 347 0.41 15.48 36.48
C ASN A 347 0.37 16.09 35.07
N GLY A 348 1.42 15.84 34.28
CA GLY A 348 1.53 16.27 32.87
C GLY A 348 2.71 17.19 32.58
N TYR A 349 3.42 17.66 33.61
CA TYR A 349 4.68 18.38 33.50
C TYR A 349 5.52 18.19 34.77
N PHE A 350 6.81 18.54 34.67
CA PHE A 350 7.77 18.38 35.76
C PHE A 350 8.24 19.73 36.29
N VAL A 351 8.39 19.81 37.61
CA VAL A 351 8.98 20.97 38.29
C VAL A 351 10.26 20.56 39.03
N TYR A 352 11.22 21.47 39.05
CA TYR A 352 12.58 21.26 39.56
C TYR A 352 12.91 22.35 40.57
N ASN A 353 13.24 21.98 41.80
CA ASN A 353 13.70 22.93 42.82
C ASN A 353 15.21 23.17 42.61
N ILE A 354 15.56 24.31 42.03
CA ILE A 354 16.94 24.64 41.63
C ILE A 354 17.45 25.78 42.50
N SER A 355 18.68 25.67 42.99
CA SER A 355 19.36 26.65 43.82
C SER A 355 20.82 26.83 43.37
N GLY A 356 20.98 27.20 42.10
CA GLY A 356 22.27 27.34 41.42
C GLY A 356 22.87 26.00 40.98
N THR A 357 24.02 26.08 40.34
CA THR A 357 24.84 24.94 39.92
C THR A 357 25.97 24.67 40.93
N PRO A 358 26.66 23.51 40.87
CA PRO A 358 27.91 23.31 41.59
C PRO A 358 28.89 24.47 41.40
N PRO A 359 29.63 24.89 42.44
CA PRO A 359 30.55 26.00 42.37
C PRO A 359 31.76 25.65 41.50
N VAL A 360 31.81 26.22 40.30
CA VAL A 360 32.90 26.05 39.31
C VAL A 360 33.26 27.43 38.75
N HIS A 361 34.56 27.70 38.62
CA HIS A 361 35.07 28.95 38.05
C HIS A 361 35.99 28.69 36.85
N PRO A 362 35.77 29.34 35.68
CA PRO A 362 34.61 30.18 35.35
C PRO A 362 33.31 29.36 35.26
N CYS A 363 32.18 30.03 35.47
CA CYS A 363 30.87 29.38 35.48
C CYS A 363 30.48 28.91 34.08
N ASN A 364 30.39 27.60 33.90
CA ASN A 364 30.17 26.94 32.62
C ASN A 364 29.05 25.90 32.67
N LEU A 365 28.24 25.88 33.73
CA LEU A 365 27.24 24.85 33.98
C LEU A 365 25.84 25.42 33.73
N ARG A 366 25.00 24.71 32.97
CA ARG A 366 23.63 25.13 32.69
C ARG A 366 22.71 23.91 32.51
N TYR A 367 21.45 24.02 32.92
CA TYR A 367 20.47 22.94 32.78
C TYR A 367 19.87 22.92 31.36
N CYS A 368 19.88 21.75 30.70
CA CYS A 368 19.33 21.58 29.36
C CYS A 368 17.91 21.00 29.39
N GLY A 369 17.05 21.46 28.47
CA GLY A 369 15.69 20.96 28.26
C GLY A 369 15.54 20.07 27.01
N ALA A 370 14.53 19.20 27.05
CA ALA A 370 14.17 18.19 26.04
C ALA A 370 12.65 18.11 25.85
N ASP A 371 12.17 17.38 24.81
CA ASP A 371 10.74 17.07 24.60
C ASP A 371 10.36 15.67 25.08
#